data_AF-A0A8T0DIS7-F1
#
_entry.id   AF-A0A8T0DIS7-F1
#
_cell.length_a   1.000
_cell.length_b   1.000
_cell.length_c   1.000
_cell.angle_alpha   90.00
_cell.angle_beta   90.00
_cell.angle_gamma   90.00
#
_symmetry.space_group_name_H-M   'P 1'
#
loop_
_entity.id
_entity.type
_entity.pdbx_description
1 polymer ?
#
loop_
_entity_poly.entity_id
_entity_poly.type
_entity_poly.pdbx_seq_one_letter_code
_entity_poly.pdbx_strand_id
1 'polypeptide(L)'
;MYSIQIWVLTGDKEETAVTVSQAAGHFPERMTLLRITGCSEYEKVAYQLFQHLEGLDARNEQRRLQKRRRNQPKHESPVIIVQRAYSPSVEEVNEVIMAAADLGNGTQSKDNPLDLTKLFKLRKRLMGFVSPHLKNNGIPRKPSRRGRSKVGASGESVGLVIDGLSLAHALHPSLRIAFLDLCMSVTTVLCCRMTPLQKASIIELVHVGLKEGSKQGGGAPVTAAVGDGGNDVSMLLQANVGIGIYGKEGREAVRAADYAIPQFQ
;
A
#
# COMPACT_ATOMS: atom_id res chain seq x y z
N MET A 1 -17.55 -10.78 3.58
CA MET A 1 -16.67 -11.73 2.88
C MET A 1 -15.26 -11.20 3.05
N TYR A 2 -14.42 -11.85 3.85
CA TYR A 2 -13.03 -11.43 4.06
C TYR A 2 -12.26 -11.74 2.78
N SER A 3 -11.74 -10.71 2.11
CA SER A 3 -10.90 -10.88 0.93
C SER A 3 -9.45 -11.06 1.37
N ILE A 4 -8.82 -12.15 0.92
CA ILE A 4 -7.39 -12.39 1.12
C ILE A 4 -6.62 -11.39 0.25
N GLN A 5 -5.64 -10.70 0.86
CA GLN A 5 -4.70 -9.84 0.14
C GLN A 5 -3.40 -10.63 -0.04
N ILE A 6 -2.93 -10.76 -1.29
CA ILE A 6 -1.69 -11.48 -1.60
C ILE A 6 -0.53 -10.49 -1.73
N TRP A 7 0.57 -10.82 -1.06
CA TRP A 7 1.84 -10.09 -1.12
C TRP A 7 2.94 -11.09 -1.49
N VAL A 8 3.73 -10.75 -2.49
CA VAL A 8 4.88 -11.55 -2.94
C VAL A 8 6.14 -10.79 -2.55
N LEU A 9 6.98 -11.37 -1.68
CA LEU A 9 8.18 -10.73 -1.14
C LEU A 9 9.43 -11.53 -1.55
N THR A 10 10.24 -11.02 -2.47
CA THR A 10 11.41 -11.73 -3.01
C THR A 10 12.70 -10.90 -2.99
N GLY A 11 13.84 -11.60 -2.94
CA GLY A 11 15.17 -11.04 -3.16
C GLY A 11 15.53 -10.88 -4.65
N ASP A 12 14.71 -11.41 -5.56
CA ASP A 12 14.96 -11.37 -6.99
C ASP A 12 14.91 -9.97 -7.59
N LYS A 13 15.48 -9.83 -8.79
CA LYS A 13 15.30 -8.64 -9.63
C LYS A 13 13.84 -8.51 -10.06
N GLU A 14 13.44 -7.28 -10.36
CA GLU A 14 12.06 -6.93 -10.72
C GLU A 14 11.52 -7.76 -11.88
N GLU A 15 12.30 -7.94 -12.94
CA GLU A 15 11.87 -8.64 -14.15
C GLU A 15 11.57 -10.12 -13.87
N THR A 16 12.46 -10.78 -13.12
CA THR A 16 12.30 -12.17 -12.69
C THR A 16 11.10 -12.31 -11.77
N ALA A 17 10.98 -11.42 -10.78
CA ALA A 17 9.91 -11.44 -9.80
C ALA A 17 8.52 -11.27 -10.44
N VAL A 18 8.41 -10.36 -11.43
CA VAL A 18 7.19 -10.16 -12.21
C VAL A 18 6.87 -11.41 -13.03
N THR A 19 7.86 -11.99 -13.71
CA THR A 19 7.67 -13.20 -14.53
C THR A 19 7.17 -14.38 -13.69
N VAL A 20 7.79 -14.61 -12.53
CA VAL A 20 7.37 -15.65 -11.58
C VAL A 20 5.95 -15.37 -11.06
N SER A 21 5.63 -14.11 -10.74
CA SER A 21 4.29 -13.74 -10.28
C SER A 21 3.21 -13.93 -11.35
N GLN A 22 3.56 -13.75 -12.63
CA GLN A 22 2.67 -14.04 -13.75
C GLN A 22 2.47 -15.54 -13.92
N ALA A 23 3.54 -16.33 -13.90
CA ALA A 23 3.48 -17.78 -13.98
C ALA A 23 2.68 -18.41 -12.83
N ALA A 24 2.79 -17.86 -11.62
CA ALA A 24 2.02 -18.26 -10.44
C ALA A 24 0.56 -17.75 -10.44
N GLY A 25 0.16 -16.96 -11.44
CA GLY A 25 -1.21 -16.42 -11.55
C GLY A 25 -1.53 -15.25 -10.60
N HIS A 26 -0.57 -14.77 -9.82
CA HIS A 26 -0.72 -13.60 -8.96
C HIS A 26 -0.84 -12.30 -9.76
N PHE A 27 -0.16 -12.23 -10.90
CA PHE A 27 -0.23 -11.15 -11.89
C PHE A 27 -0.84 -11.64 -13.21
N PRO A 28 -2.14 -11.45 -13.44
CA PRO A 28 -2.76 -11.79 -14.73
C PRO A 28 -2.13 -11.01 -15.90
N GLU A 29 -2.12 -11.59 -17.10
CA GLU A 29 -1.48 -10.99 -18.30
C GLU A 29 -1.94 -9.55 -18.62
N ARG A 30 -3.17 -9.18 -18.24
CA ARG A 30 -3.75 -7.84 -18.49
C ARG A 30 -3.81 -6.97 -17.24
N MET A 31 -3.06 -7.31 -16.20
CA MET A 31 -2.99 -6.55 -14.97
C MET A 31 -2.27 -5.22 -15.20
N THR A 32 -2.87 -4.12 -14.75
CA THR A 32 -2.17 -2.82 -14.74
C THR A 32 -1.19 -2.82 -13.58
N LEU A 33 0.11 -2.64 -13.87
CA LEU A 33 1.14 -2.59 -12.83
C LEU A 33 1.54 -1.14 -12.54
N LEU A 34 1.32 -0.71 -11.30
CA LEU A 34 1.90 0.50 -10.73
C LEU A 34 3.32 0.17 -10.27
N ARG A 35 4.29 1.02 -10.59
CA ARG A 35 5.69 0.79 -10.23
C ARG A 35 6.21 1.94 -9.39
N ILE A 36 6.92 1.58 -8.31
CA ILE A 36 7.72 2.47 -7.47
C ILE A 36 9.07 1.76 -7.30
N THR A 37 9.90 1.78 -8.34
CA THR A 37 11.19 1.06 -8.36
C THR A 37 12.32 1.98 -8.79
N GLY A 38 13.56 1.66 -8.40
CA GLY A 38 14.75 2.44 -8.76
C GLY A 38 14.73 3.87 -8.21
N CYS A 39 14.07 4.10 -7.07
CA CYS A 39 13.99 5.42 -6.44
C CYS A 39 14.91 5.48 -5.21
N SER A 40 16.06 6.13 -5.37
CA SER A 40 17.02 6.39 -4.28
C SER A 40 16.63 7.59 -3.41
N GLU A 41 15.77 8.46 -3.91
CA GLU A 41 15.36 9.72 -3.28
C GLU A 41 13.99 9.58 -2.62
N TYR A 42 13.87 10.09 -1.40
CA TYR A 42 12.65 10.02 -0.60
C TYR A 42 11.49 10.77 -1.28
N GLU A 43 11.79 11.91 -1.86
CA GLU A 43 10.87 12.83 -2.54
C GLU A 43 10.20 12.16 -3.72
N LYS A 44 11.01 11.45 -4.51
CA LYS A 44 10.54 10.73 -5.69
C LYS A 44 9.59 9.60 -5.30
N VAL A 45 9.90 8.87 -4.23
CA VAL A 45 9.01 7.83 -3.69
C VAL A 45 7.70 8.45 -3.19
N ALA A 46 7.76 9.56 -2.45
CA ALA A 46 6.59 10.25 -1.96
C ALA A 46 5.69 10.73 -3.11
N TYR A 47 6.27 11.38 -4.12
CA TYR A 47 5.54 11.86 -5.30
C TYR A 47 4.83 10.72 -6.04
N GLN A 48 5.56 9.65 -6.37
CA GLN A 48 4.96 8.50 -7.06
C GLN A 48 3.87 7.83 -6.24
N LEU A 49 4.06 7.71 -4.93
CA LEU A 49 3.09 7.12 -4.02
C LEU A 49 1.75 7.90 -4.04
N PHE A 50 1.80 9.21 -3.89
CA PHE A 50 0.59 10.05 -3.90
C PHE A 50 -0.06 10.10 -5.28
N GLN A 51 0.74 10.19 -6.35
CA GLN A 51 0.25 10.14 -7.72
C GLN A 51 -0.53 8.85 -8.01
N HIS A 52 -0.03 7.70 -7.54
CA HIS A 52 -0.70 6.41 -7.70
C HIS A 52 -1.99 6.32 -6.90
N LEU A 53 -2.01 6.84 -5.66
CA LEU A 53 -3.23 6.90 -4.82
C LEU A 53 -4.33 7.71 -5.49
N GLU A 54 -4.01 8.91 -5.98
CA GLU A 54 -4.96 9.78 -6.69
C GLU A 54 -5.47 9.12 -7.97
N GLY A 55 -4.58 8.50 -8.75
CA GLY A 55 -4.94 7.77 -9.96
C GLY A 55 -5.94 6.64 -9.68
N LEU A 56 -5.75 5.90 -8.58
CA LEU A 56 -6.68 4.83 -8.19
C LEU A 56 -8.03 5.38 -7.69
N ASP A 57 -8.03 6.47 -6.94
CA ASP A 57 -9.27 7.08 -6.44
C ASP A 57 -10.10 7.69 -7.58
N ALA A 58 -9.47 8.37 -8.54
CA ALA A 58 -10.13 8.89 -9.73
C ALA A 58 -10.78 7.76 -10.57
N ARG A 59 -10.05 6.65 -10.80
CA ARG A 59 -10.59 5.46 -11.50
C ARG A 59 -11.80 4.87 -10.76
N ASN A 60 -11.72 4.79 -9.43
CA ASN A 60 -12.80 4.28 -8.59
C ASN A 60 -14.04 5.18 -8.65
N GLU A 61 -13.87 6.49 -8.64
CA GLU A 61 -14.96 7.46 -8.75
C GLU A 61 -15.65 7.40 -10.11
N GLN A 62 -14.87 7.39 -11.20
CA GLN A 62 -15.40 7.29 -12.55
C GLN A 62 -16.25 6.03 -12.74
N ARG A 63 -15.83 4.89 -12.18
CA ARG A 63 -16.61 3.65 -12.18
C ARG A 63 -17.88 3.72 -11.38
N ARG A 64 -17.86 4.36 -10.20
CA ARG A 64 -19.07 4.59 -9.40
C ARG A 64 -20.08 5.43 -10.19
N LEU A 65 -19.61 6.47 -10.88
CA LEU A 65 -20.45 7.31 -11.74
C LEU A 65 -21.02 6.52 -12.93
N GLN A 66 -20.21 5.72 -13.62
CA GLN A 66 -20.68 4.86 -14.72
C GLN A 66 -21.74 3.84 -14.26
N LYS A 67 -21.55 3.19 -13.12
CA LYS A 67 -22.55 2.27 -12.54
C LYS A 67 -23.85 3.00 -12.17
N ARG A 68 -23.76 4.21 -11.61
CA ARG A 68 -24.93 5.05 -11.32
C ARG A 68 -25.67 5.45 -12.59
N ARG A 69 -24.96 5.83 -13.65
CA ARG A 69 -25.53 6.15 -14.97
C ARG A 69 -26.21 4.96 -15.62
N ARG A 70 -25.63 3.76 -15.51
CA ARG A 70 -26.21 2.51 -16.04
C ARG A 70 -27.49 2.09 -15.31
N ASN A 71 -27.61 2.45 -14.03
CA ASN A 71 -28.78 2.16 -13.19
C ASN A 71 -29.76 3.33 -13.08
N GLN A 72 -29.58 4.41 -13.84
CA GLN A 72 -30.52 5.53 -13.91
C GLN A 72 -31.59 5.25 -14.98
N PRO A 73 -32.89 5.42 -14.68
CA PRO A 73 -33.93 5.40 -15.70
C PRO A 73 -33.67 6.53 -16.72
N LYS A 74 -33.90 6.25 -18.01
CA LYS A 74 -33.63 7.19 -19.12
C LYS A 74 -34.53 8.42 -19.02
N HIS A 75 -34.12 9.44 -18.28
CA HIS A 75 -34.53 10.82 -18.56
C HIS A 75 -33.53 11.84 -18.02
N GLU A 76 -33.33 12.87 -18.84
CA GLU A 76 -32.67 14.16 -18.59
C GLU A 76 -31.17 14.35 -18.92
N SER A 77 -30.94 15.58 -19.40
CA SER A 77 -29.95 16.07 -20.36
C SER A 77 -28.52 16.26 -19.81
N PRO A 78 -27.48 16.37 -20.66
CA PRO A 78 -26.11 16.37 -20.17
C PRO A 78 -25.67 17.74 -19.65
N VAL A 79 -25.11 17.77 -18.44
CA VAL A 79 -24.28 18.87 -17.93
C VAL A 79 -22.83 18.56 -18.28
N ILE A 80 -22.17 19.46 -19.03
CA ILE A 80 -20.75 19.36 -19.37
C ILE A 80 -19.95 19.94 -18.19
N ILE A 81 -19.07 19.14 -17.58
CA ILE A 81 -18.05 19.61 -16.64
C ILE A 81 -16.69 19.36 -17.28
N VAL A 82 -15.98 20.45 -17.58
CA VAL A 82 -14.58 20.43 -18.04
C VAL A 82 -13.68 20.36 -16.81
N GLN A 83 -12.73 19.43 -16.76
CA GLN A 83 -11.75 19.35 -15.66
C GLN A 83 -10.33 19.40 -16.22
N ARG A 84 -9.59 20.45 -15.84
CA ARG A 84 -8.13 20.56 -16.01
C ARG A 84 -7.45 19.85 -14.83
N ALA A 85 -6.44 19.04 -15.11
CA ALA A 85 -5.53 18.48 -14.10
C ALA A 85 -4.32 19.42 -13.92
N TYR A 86 -3.93 19.67 -12.67
CA TYR A 86 -2.69 20.38 -12.33
C TYR A 86 -1.77 19.43 -11.55
N SER A 87 -0.48 19.46 -11.84
CA SER A 87 0.57 18.69 -11.16
C SER A 87 1.42 19.62 -10.29
N PRO A 88 1.80 19.23 -9.06
CA PRO A 88 2.56 20.09 -8.15
C PRO A 88 3.99 20.35 -8.67
N SER A 89 4.56 21.50 -8.30
CA SER A 89 5.93 21.90 -8.69
C SER A 89 7.00 21.38 -7.71
N VAL A 90 8.26 21.42 -8.13
CA VAL A 90 9.41 20.90 -7.37
C VAL A 90 9.63 21.69 -6.07
N GLU A 91 9.31 22.97 -6.06
CA GLU A 91 9.41 23.85 -4.90
C GLU A 91 8.41 23.45 -3.79
N GLU A 92 7.22 22.99 -4.17
CA GLU A 92 6.15 22.59 -3.24
C GLU A 92 6.46 21.24 -2.56
N VAL A 93 7.17 20.34 -3.26
CA VAL A 93 7.72 19.10 -2.66
C VAL A 93 8.83 19.43 -1.67
N ASN A 94 9.67 20.42 -1.98
CA ASN A 94 10.78 20.83 -1.11
C ASN A 94 10.32 21.42 0.23
N GLU A 95 9.23 22.18 0.26
CA GLU A 95 8.67 22.69 1.52
C GLU A 95 8.16 21.57 2.44
N VAL A 96 7.67 20.46 1.87
CA VAL A 96 7.21 19.29 2.62
C VAL A 96 8.37 18.55 3.28
N ILE A 97 9.52 18.47 2.61
CA ILE A 97 10.76 17.89 3.14
C ILE A 97 11.28 18.71 4.32
N MET A 98 11.33 20.04 4.17
CA MET A 98 11.83 20.93 5.23
C MET A 98 10.96 20.86 6.49
N ALA A 99 9.64 20.78 6.32
CA ALA A 99 8.72 20.59 7.45
C ALA A 99 8.84 19.21 8.12
N ALA A 100 9.31 18.19 7.39
CA ALA A 100 9.60 16.86 7.94
C ALA A 100 10.96 16.82 8.66
N ALA A 101 11.95 17.58 8.17
CA ALA A 101 13.28 17.70 8.78
C ALA A 101 13.24 18.43 10.15
N ASP A 102 12.37 19.43 10.30
CA ASP A 102 12.19 20.16 11.57
C ASP A 102 11.63 19.31 12.72
N LEU A 103 11.08 18.11 12.42
CA LEU A 103 10.65 17.14 13.43
C LEU A 103 11.82 16.32 14.02
N GLY A 104 13.01 16.38 13.40
CA GLY A 104 14.20 15.61 13.80
C GLY A 104 15.06 16.26 14.88
N ASN A 105 14.84 17.54 15.22
CA ASN A 105 15.68 18.30 16.16
C ASN A 105 15.01 18.63 17.51
N GLY A 106 14.10 17.77 17.98
CA GLY A 106 13.47 17.88 19.30
C GLY A 106 13.93 16.79 20.25
N THR A 107 14.55 17.20 21.36
CA THR A 107 15.03 16.39 22.49
C THR A 107 14.01 15.39 23.07
N GLN A 108 14.54 14.30 23.64
CA GLN A 108 13.83 13.17 24.24
C GLN A 108 12.67 13.57 25.18
N SER A 109 11.52 12.89 25.06
CA SER A 109 10.66 12.56 26.20
C SER A 109 9.66 11.45 25.87
N LYS A 110 9.47 10.58 26.87
CA LYS A 110 8.59 9.40 26.93
C LYS A 110 7.13 9.77 26.64
N ASP A 111 6.41 8.80 26.06
CA ASP A 111 4.96 8.79 25.82
C ASP A 111 4.43 9.94 24.95
N ASN A 112 4.42 9.76 23.63
CA ASN A 112 3.48 10.50 22.80
C ASN A 112 3.04 9.69 21.56
N PRO A 113 1.73 9.43 21.39
CA PRO A 113 1.21 8.90 20.13
C PRO A 113 1.51 9.94 19.05
N LEU A 114 2.41 9.58 18.14
CA LEU A 114 2.87 10.34 16.99
C LEU A 114 1.73 11.22 16.46
N ASP A 115 1.83 12.54 16.69
CA ASP A 115 0.72 13.49 16.68
C ASP A 115 -0.09 13.39 15.38
N LEU A 116 -1.18 12.62 15.43
CA LEU A 116 -2.11 12.38 14.34
C LEU A 116 -2.61 13.71 13.75
N THR A 117 -2.60 14.78 14.54
CA THR A 117 -2.94 16.16 14.15
C THR A 117 -1.93 16.76 13.17
N LYS A 118 -0.63 16.46 13.33
CA LYS A 118 0.44 16.91 12.42
C LYS A 118 0.41 16.13 11.10
N LEU A 119 0.15 14.83 11.15
CA LEU A 119 -0.05 13.98 9.98
C LEU A 119 -1.35 14.36 9.23
N PHE A 120 -2.40 14.76 9.96
CA PHE A 120 -3.61 15.36 9.40
C PHE A 120 -3.34 16.72 8.75
N LYS A 121 -2.47 17.56 9.32
CA LYS A 121 -2.07 18.85 8.72
C LYS A 121 -1.25 18.64 7.45
N LEU A 122 -0.31 17.69 7.45
CA LEU A 122 0.47 17.30 6.28
C LEU A 122 -0.46 16.79 5.17
N ARG A 123 -1.35 15.86 5.50
CA ARG A 123 -2.40 15.35 4.60
C ARG A 123 -3.32 16.46 4.10
N LYS A 124 -3.77 17.37 4.97
CA LYS A 124 -4.65 18.49 4.59
C LYS A 124 -3.94 19.50 3.69
N ARG A 125 -2.64 19.72 3.89
CA ARG A 125 -1.80 20.57 3.04
C ARG A 125 -1.59 19.92 1.67
N LEU A 126 -1.13 18.67 1.62
CA LEU A 126 -1.05 17.87 0.39
C LEU A 126 -2.39 17.84 -0.37
N MET A 127 -3.51 17.61 0.31
CA MET A 127 -4.85 17.60 -0.28
C MET A 127 -5.38 19.00 -0.65
N GLY A 128 -4.81 20.07 -0.09
CA GLY A 128 -5.11 21.46 -0.44
C GLY A 128 -4.50 21.87 -1.78
N PHE A 129 -3.39 21.25 -2.17
CA PHE A 129 -2.72 21.45 -3.46
C PHE A 129 -3.39 20.68 -4.62
N VAL A 130 -4.26 19.70 -4.31
CA VAL A 130 -4.77 18.72 -5.29
C VAL A 130 -6.23 18.98 -5.74
N SER A 131 -6.97 19.96 -5.19
CA SER A 131 -8.28 20.28 -5.78
C SER A 131 -8.90 21.64 -5.47
N PRO A 132 -9.39 22.37 -6.49
CA PRO A 132 -10.47 23.33 -6.34
C PRO A 132 -11.89 22.70 -6.36
N HIS A 133 -12.06 21.37 -6.36
CA HIS A 133 -13.38 20.73 -6.51
C HIS A 133 -14.08 20.24 -5.24
N LEU A 134 -13.58 20.62 -4.05
CA LEU A 134 -14.25 20.31 -2.78
C LEU A 134 -14.63 21.58 -1.99
N LYS A 135 -15.25 22.56 -2.66
CA LYS A 135 -16.16 23.48 -1.96
C LYS A 135 -17.47 22.74 -1.70
N ASN A 136 -17.48 21.89 -0.67
CA ASN A 136 -18.64 21.84 0.18
C ASN A 136 -18.26 21.37 1.59
N ASN A 137 -18.58 22.25 2.54
CA ASN A 137 -18.36 22.09 3.96
C ASN A 137 -18.91 20.76 4.47
N GLY A 138 -18.09 20.05 5.23
CA GLY A 138 -18.57 18.94 6.03
C GLY A 138 -17.49 17.94 6.36
N ILE A 139 -16.75 18.23 7.44
CA ILE A 139 -16.01 17.27 8.28
C ILE A 139 -14.90 16.53 7.53
N PRO A 140 -13.64 16.47 8.03
CA PRO A 140 -12.66 15.57 7.42
C PRO A 140 -13.28 14.17 7.42
N ARG A 141 -13.55 13.62 6.22
CA ARG A 141 -13.99 12.24 6.11
C ARG A 141 -12.84 11.39 6.64
N LYS A 142 -12.88 11.08 7.94
CA LYS A 142 -12.20 9.92 8.55
C LYS A 142 -12.33 8.79 7.54
N PRO A 143 -11.25 8.04 7.22
CA PRO A 143 -11.24 7.05 6.14
C PRO A 143 -12.56 6.29 6.16
N SER A 144 -13.45 6.70 5.26
CA SER A 144 -14.84 6.26 5.30
C SER A 144 -14.81 4.90 4.66
N ARG A 145 -14.49 3.88 5.47
CA ARG A 145 -14.71 2.47 5.18
C ARG A 145 -16.22 2.17 5.16
N ARG A 146 -17.03 3.04 4.55
CA ARG A 146 -18.38 2.68 4.10
C ARG A 146 -18.20 1.73 2.91
N GLY A 147 -18.05 0.45 3.22
CA GLY A 147 -18.24 -0.66 2.30
C GLY A 147 -17.30 -0.71 1.09
N ARG A 148 -15.99 -0.50 1.23
CA ARG A 148 -15.04 -1.11 0.26
C ARG A 148 -15.01 -2.61 0.58
N SER A 149 -16.04 -3.34 0.15
CA SER A 149 -16.22 -4.77 0.49
C SER A 149 -15.33 -5.72 -0.33
N LYS A 150 -14.38 -5.20 -1.12
CA LYS A 150 -13.49 -6.03 -1.96
C LYS A 150 -12.11 -5.40 -2.04
N VAL A 151 -11.08 -6.10 -1.58
CA VAL A 151 -9.72 -5.96 -2.14
C VAL A 151 -9.84 -6.11 -3.66
N GLY A 152 -9.26 -5.19 -4.42
CA GLY A 152 -9.46 -5.19 -5.88
C GLY A 152 -10.86 -4.82 -6.36
N ALA A 153 -11.64 -4.03 -5.59
CA ALA A 153 -13.00 -3.54 -5.95
C ALA A 153 -13.12 -2.79 -7.30
N SER A 154 -11.99 -2.62 -7.99
CA SER A 154 -11.83 -1.98 -9.27
C SER A 154 -12.48 -2.78 -10.43
N GLY A 155 -12.53 -4.11 -10.38
CA GLY A 155 -13.01 -4.92 -11.52
C GLY A 155 -11.98 -5.06 -12.66
N GLU A 156 -10.88 -4.31 -12.59
CA GLU A 156 -9.61 -4.60 -13.24
C GLU A 156 -8.58 -4.96 -12.17
N SER A 157 -7.73 -5.95 -12.43
CA SER A 157 -6.62 -6.28 -11.55
C SER A 157 -5.55 -5.18 -11.68
N VAL A 158 -5.26 -4.49 -10.58
CA VAL A 158 -4.18 -3.50 -10.50
C VAL A 158 -3.15 -4.02 -9.52
N GLY A 159 -1.90 -4.15 -9.94
CA GLY A 159 -0.79 -4.59 -9.10
C GLY A 159 0.11 -3.45 -8.71
N LEU A 160 0.82 -3.61 -7.60
CA LEU A 160 1.91 -2.72 -7.21
C LEU A 160 3.22 -3.49 -7.26
N VAL A 161 4.25 -2.90 -7.85
CA VAL A 161 5.63 -3.39 -7.81
C VAL A 161 6.49 -2.33 -7.13
N ILE A 162 7.20 -2.72 -6.08
CA ILE A 162 8.12 -1.86 -5.32
C ILE A 162 9.43 -2.60 -5.06
N ASP A 163 10.58 -1.93 -5.19
CA ASP A 163 11.88 -2.54 -4.90
C ASP A 163 12.34 -2.23 -3.47
N GLY A 164 13.29 -3.02 -2.96
CA GLY A 164 13.80 -2.85 -1.60
C GLY A 164 14.37 -1.45 -1.31
N LEU A 165 14.93 -0.79 -2.33
CA LEU A 165 15.44 0.58 -2.21
C LEU A 165 14.30 1.57 -1.97
N SER A 166 13.29 1.58 -2.84
CA SER A 166 12.14 2.50 -2.70
C SER A 166 11.29 2.16 -1.47
N LEU A 167 11.23 0.88 -1.10
CA LEU A 167 10.50 0.42 0.08
C LEU A 167 11.07 1.01 1.37
N ALA A 168 12.39 1.18 1.48
CA ALA A 168 13.01 1.79 2.66
C ALA A 168 12.44 3.19 2.93
N HIS A 169 12.22 3.99 1.89
CA HIS A 169 11.57 5.29 1.97
C HIS A 169 10.07 5.19 2.22
N ALA A 170 9.38 4.26 1.55
CA ALA A 170 7.94 4.07 1.71
C ALA A 170 7.54 3.64 3.14
N LEU A 171 8.43 2.93 3.85
CA LEU A 171 8.25 2.52 5.25
C LEU A 171 8.52 3.65 6.26
N HIS A 172 9.04 4.80 5.82
CA HIS A 172 9.27 5.96 6.68
C HIS A 172 7.96 6.37 7.40
N PRO A 173 7.99 6.78 8.69
CA PRO A 173 6.78 7.11 9.45
C PRO A 173 5.82 8.10 8.78
N SER A 174 6.35 9.03 8.00
CA SER A 174 5.56 10.02 7.25
C SER A 174 4.81 9.44 6.04
N LEU A 175 5.31 8.36 5.43
CA LEU A 175 4.74 7.75 4.22
C LEU A 175 4.03 6.42 4.47
N ARG A 176 4.40 5.68 5.53
CA ARG A 176 3.95 4.29 5.77
C ARG A 176 2.42 4.10 5.75
N ILE A 177 1.66 5.09 6.23
CA ILE A 177 0.19 5.02 6.21
C ILE A 177 -0.35 5.16 4.78
N ALA A 178 0.18 6.12 4.00
CA ALA A 178 -0.18 6.28 2.60
C ALA A 178 0.26 5.07 1.77
N PHE A 179 1.44 4.51 2.05
CA PHE A 179 1.92 3.28 1.42
C PHE A 179 1.00 2.09 1.71
N LEU A 180 0.59 1.91 2.97
CA LEU A 180 -0.38 0.88 3.33
C LEU A 180 -1.73 1.10 2.64
N ASP A 181 -2.23 2.33 2.57
CA ASP A 181 -3.47 2.66 1.86
C ASP A 181 -3.38 2.32 0.36
N LEU A 182 -2.23 2.55 -0.28
CA LEU A 182 -1.98 2.17 -1.67
C LEU A 182 -2.02 0.64 -1.83
N CYS A 183 -1.31 -0.07 -0.96
CA CYS A 183 -1.26 -1.54 -0.96
C CYS A 183 -2.65 -2.16 -0.79
N MET A 184 -3.49 -1.58 0.07
CA MET A 184 -4.87 -2.03 0.30
C MET A 184 -5.84 -1.64 -0.83
N SER A 185 -5.39 -0.80 -1.77
CA SER A 185 -6.18 -0.35 -2.92
C SER A 185 -5.90 -1.15 -4.20
N VAL A 186 -4.85 -1.98 -4.20
CA VAL A 186 -4.45 -2.87 -5.30
C VAL A 186 -4.83 -4.33 -5.01
N THR A 187 -4.82 -5.20 -6.03
CA THR A 187 -5.13 -6.63 -5.87
C THR A 187 -3.95 -7.44 -5.32
N THR A 188 -2.76 -7.17 -5.84
CA THR A 188 -1.54 -7.90 -5.49
C THR A 188 -0.39 -6.92 -5.33
N VAL A 189 0.42 -7.09 -4.29
CA VAL A 189 1.65 -6.33 -4.07
C VAL A 189 2.85 -7.25 -4.31
N LEU A 190 3.79 -6.83 -5.14
CA LEU A 190 5.07 -7.48 -5.37
C LEU A 190 6.18 -6.57 -4.85
N CYS A 191 6.94 -7.07 -3.90
CA CYS A 191 8.14 -6.42 -3.41
C CYS A 191 9.37 -7.23 -3.86
N CYS A 192 10.28 -6.60 -4.59
CA CYS A 192 11.47 -7.24 -5.15
C CYS A 192 12.76 -6.68 -4.53
N ARG A 193 13.89 -7.39 -4.70
CA ARG A 193 15.21 -7.04 -4.13
C ARG A 193 15.18 -6.73 -2.63
N MET A 194 14.38 -7.49 -1.87
CA MET A 194 14.22 -7.27 -0.45
C MET A 194 15.30 -7.93 0.40
N THR A 195 15.67 -7.28 1.51
CA THR A 195 16.43 -7.92 2.58
C THR A 195 15.51 -8.72 3.51
N PRO A 196 16.03 -9.72 4.26
CA PRO A 196 15.23 -10.49 5.23
C PRO A 196 14.48 -9.61 6.23
N LEU A 197 15.14 -8.56 6.73
CA LEU A 197 14.54 -7.62 7.69
C LEU A 197 13.40 -6.83 7.05
N GLN A 198 13.57 -6.36 5.80
CA GLN A 198 12.50 -5.66 5.12
C GLN A 198 11.25 -6.55 4.93
N LYS A 199 11.43 -7.87 4.72
CA LYS A 199 10.29 -8.79 4.58
C LYS A 199 9.47 -8.84 5.86
N ALA A 200 10.14 -8.89 7.01
CA ALA A 200 9.50 -8.79 8.32
C ALA A 200 8.81 -7.42 8.53
N SER A 201 9.46 -6.31 8.15
CA SER A 201 8.87 -4.97 8.29
C SER A 201 7.56 -4.78 7.51
N ILE A 202 7.36 -5.48 6.39
CA ILE A 202 6.07 -5.48 5.68
C ILE A 202 4.95 -6.09 6.53
N ILE A 203 5.23 -7.20 7.21
CA ILE A 203 4.24 -7.85 8.08
C ILE A 203 3.90 -6.93 9.26
N GLU A 204 4.93 -6.34 9.87
CA GLU A 204 4.75 -5.38 10.95
C GLU A 204 3.91 -4.17 10.51
N LEU A 205 4.16 -3.62 9.31
CA LEU A 205 3.37 -2.55 8.73
C LEU A 205 1.87 -2.92 8.67
N VAL A 206 1.57 -4.15 8.21
CA VAL A 206 0.19 -4.65 8.11
C VAL A 206 -0.44 -4.81 9.50
N HIS A 207 0.30 -5.41 10.45
CA HIS A 207 -0.19 -5.59 11.82
C HIS A 207 -0.47 -4.27 12.52
N VAL A 208 0.47 -3.32 12.48
CA VAL A 208 0.33 -2.03 13.16
C VAL A 208 -0.69 -1.16 12.45
N GLY A 209 -0.58 -1.01 11.14
CA GLY A 209 -1.40 -0.06 10.38
C GLY A 209 -2.86 -0.49 10.24
N LEU A 210 -3.19 -1.78 10.37
CA LEU A 210 -4.57 -2.25 10.32
C LEU A 210 -5.24 -2.46 11.69
N LYS A 211 -4.48 -2.50 12.80
CA LYS A 211 -5.03 -2.52 14.17
C LYS A 211 -5.90 -1.30 14.50
N GLU A 212 -5.56 -0.13 13.97
CA GLU A 212 -6.26 1.13 14.27
C GLU A 212 -7.56 1.33 13.47
N GLY A 213 -7.66 0.68 12.30
CA GLY A 213 -8.81 0.79 11.40
C GLY A 213 -10.01 -0.07 11.80
N SER A 214 -9.79 -1.03 12.69
CA SER A 214 -10.77 -1.98 13.23
C SER A 214 -11.56 -1.41 14.41
N LYS A 215 -12.24 -0.27 14.20
CA LYS A 215 -13.13 0.34 15.23
C LYS A 215 -14.43 -0.44 15.50
N GLN A 216 -14.56 -1.65 14.94
CA GLN A 216 -15.71 -2.54 15.09
C GLN A 216 -15.30 -3.92 15.65
N GLY A 217 -14.31 -3.95 16.56
CA GLY A 217 -14.01 -5.12 17.40
C GLY A 217 -13.28 -6.30 16.74
N GLY A 218 -13.15 -6.36 15.42
CA GLY A 218 -12.32 -7.37 14.76
C GLY A 218 -10.90 -6.85 14.59
N GLY A 219 -9.95 -7.31 15.42
CA GLY A 219 -8.57 -6.79 15.53
C GLY A 219 -7.71 -6.80 14.25
N ALA A 220 -6.38 -6.82 14.41
CA ALA A 220 -5.47 -6.91 13.27
C ALA A 220 -5.84 -8.11 12.36
N PRO A 221 -5.67 -8.01 11.03
CA PRO A 221 -5.85 -9.19 10.19
C PRO A 221 -4.84 -10.25 10.59
N VAL A 222 -5.26 -11.52 10.49
CA VAL A 222 -4.36 -12.65 10.63
C VAL A 222 -3.46 -12.68 9.40
N THR A 223 -2.15 -12.64 9.61
CA THR A 223 -1.15 -12.78 8.54
C THR A 223 -0.58 -14.20 8.54
N ALA A 224 -0.45 -14.78 7.35
CA ALA A 224 0.29 -16.00 7.12
C ALA A 224 1.49 -15.67 6.23
N ALA A 225 2.68 -16.16 6.60
CA ALA A 225 3.89 -16.05 5.80
C ALA A 225 4.36 -17.44 5.36
N VAL A 226 4.81 -17.54 4.13
CA VAL A 226 5.34 -18.78 3.55
C VAL A 226 6.77 -18.51 3.08
N GLY A 227 7.70 -19.40 3.38
CA GLY A 227 9.11 -19.26 2.98
C GLY A 227 9.82 -20.61 2.96
N ASP A 228 10.89 -20.71 2.19
CA ASP A 228 11.63 -21.96 1.97
C ASP A 228 13.10 -21.90 2.42
N GLY A 229 13.64 -20.70 2.59
CA GLY A 229 15.06 -20.48 2.93
C GLY A 229 15.32 -19.63 4.17
N GLY A 230 16.60 -19.52 4.54
CA GLY A 230 17.05 -18.70 5.67
C GLY A 230 16.67 -17.22 5.58
N ASN A 231 16.50 -16.70 4.36
CA ASN A 231 16.10 -15.31 4.11
C ASN A 231 14.67 -14.99 4.55
N ASP A 232 13.85 -16.01 4.78
CA ASP A 232 12.44 -15.84 5.15
C ASP A 232 12.20 -16.03 6.65
N VAL A 233 13.21 -16.45 7.41
CA VAL A 233 13.09 -16.75 8.85
C VAL A 233 12.50 -15.57 9.62
N SER A 234 13.01 -14.36 9.42
CA SER A 234 12.50 -13.16 10.10
C SER A 234 11.04 -12.86 9.73
N MET A 235 10.66 -13.10 8.47
CA MET A 235 9.28 -12.91 8.01
C MET A 235 8.34 -13.95 8.61
N LEU A 236 8.76 -15.21 8.67
CA LEU A 236 7.99 -16.32 9.25
C LEU A 236 7.72 -16.08 10.74
N LEU A 237 8.74 -15.68 11.49
CA LEU A 237 8.63 -15.38 12.93
C LEU A 237 7.78 -14.14 13.22
N GLN A 238 7.72 -13.19 12.27
CA GLN A 238 6.94 -11.95 12.43
C GLN A 238 5.44 -12.17 12.14
N ALA A 239 5.08 -13.18 11.34
CA ALA A 239 3.69 -13.48 10.99
C ALA A 239 2.90 -14.06 12.16
N ASN A 240 1.55 -14.07 12.05
CA ASN A 240 0.74 -14.83 13.01
C ASN A 240 0.84 -16.34 12.78
N VAL A 241 1.08 -16.74 11.53
CA VAL A 241 1.31 -18.12 11.14
C VAL A 241 2.49 -18.16 10.16
N GLY A 242 3.57 -18.82 10.53
CA GLY A 242 4.70 -19.13 9.67
C GLY A 242 4.56 -20.51 9.05
N ILE A 243 4.75 -20.62 7.74
CA ILE A 243 4.72 -21.87 6.98
C ILE A 243 6.06 -22.05 6.27
N GLY A 244 6.80 -23.07 6.67
CA GLY A 244 8.08 -23.44 6.08
C GLY A 244 7.87 -24.44 4.96
N ILE A 245 8.42 -24.18 3.79
CA ILE A 245 8.52 -25.16 2.71
C ILE A 245 9.84 -25.89 2.83
N TYR A 246 9.85 -27.21 2.65
CA TYR A 246 11.08 -27.98 2.55
C TYR A 246 11.86 -27.57 1.30
N GLY A 247 12.85 -26.69 1.47
CA GLY A 247 13.79 -26.28 0.43
C GLY A 247 14.83 -27.37 0.09
N LYS A 248 15.48 -27.21 -1.06
CA LYS A 248 16.59 -28.09 -1.48
C LYS A 248 17.91 -27.79 -0.78
N GLU A 249 18.12 -26.53 -0.38
CA GLU A 249 19.42 -26.03 0.07
C GLU A 249 19.51 -25.82 1.58
N GLY A 250 18.39 -25.91 2.30
CA GLY A 250 18.35 -25.61 3.74
C GLY A 250 17.05 -26.04 4.41
N ARG A 251 17.03 -26.03 5.74
CA ARG A 251 15.86 -26.33 6.59
C ARG A 251 15.53 -25.19 7.56
N GLU A 252 16.17 -24.05 7.41
CA GLU A 252 16.07 -22.89 8.30
C GLU A 252 14.64 -22.38 8.39
N ALA A 253 13.95 -22.22 7.25
CA ALA A 253 12.55 -21.81 7.21
C ALA A 253 11.64 -22.82 7.93
N VAL A 254 11.81 -24.12 7.65
CA VAL A 254 11.04 -25.20 8.29
C VAL A 254 11.23 -25.22 9.80
N ARG A 255 12.47 -25.03 10.29
CA ARG A 255 12.76 -24.99 11.73
C ARG A 255 12.17 -23.76 12.43
N ALA A 256 12.00 -22.66 11.70
CA ALA A 256 11.47 -21.40 12.22
C ALA A 256 9.94 -21.27 12.09
N ALA A 257 9.30 -22.15 11.32
CA ALA A 257 7.88 -22.07 11.01
C ALA A 257 7.00 -22.85 12.02
N ASP A 258 5.73 -22.46 12.10
CA ASP A 258 4.72 -23.18 12.88
C ASP A 258 4.28 -24.46 12.17
N TYR A 259 4.22 -24.43 10.84
CA TYR A 259 3.86 -25.56 9.98
C TYR A 259 4.92 -25.79 8.92
N ALA A 260 5.11 -27.06 8.54
CA ALA A 260 6.03 -27.47 7.49
C ALA A 260 5.30 -28.22 6.38
N ILE A 261 5.50 -27.82 5.13
CA ILE A 261 4.89 -28.46 3.96
C ILE A 261 5.94 -28.81 2.90
N PRO A 262 5.77 -29.92 2.15
CA PRO A 262 6.74 -30.33 1.13
C PRO A 262 6.75 -29.41 -0.09
N GLN A 263 5.60 -28.82 -0.45
CA GLN A 263 5.44 -27.94 -1.61
C GLN A 263 4.22 -27.02 -1.42
N PHE A 264 4.25 -25.87 -2.07
CA PHE A 264 3.08 -24.99 -2.21
C PHE A 264 2.24 -25.48 -3.40
N GLN A 265 0.93 -25.63 -3.21
CA GLN A 265 -0.01 -26.10 -4.23
C GLN A 265 -0.94 -24.99 -4.69
#